data_AF-A0A1N6Q8G2-F1
#
_entry.id   AF-A0A1N6Q8G2-F1
#
_cell.length_a   1.000
_cell.length_b   1.000
_cell.length_c   1.000
_cell.angle_alpha   90.00
_cell.angle_beta   90.00
_cell.angle_gamma   90.00
#
_symmetry.space_group_name_H-M   'P 1'
#
loop_
_entity.id
_entity.type
_entity.pdbx_description
1 polymer ?
#
loop_
_entity_poly.entity_id
_entity_poly.type
_entity_poly.pdbx_seq_one_letter_code
_entity_poly.pdbx_strand_id
1 'polypeptide(L)'
;MRNLDIKATPWQQEVLPDGLHLPAGVDAALLETCQFEGWHYQRLQLQTASGLKCYLYVDDGDQAWVLGVFDTLGQADFFLALHNANPLYVPALLIEQDAPAVRMVDQQLHWPVYAGLYRVGFKSYRVEPVETEADWVRAEYIDGYRVESLGEGPEIEVCLQVYSHFDGRLRGCKMC
;
A
#
# COMPACT_ATOMS: atom_id res chain seq x y z
N MET A 1 -20.01 13.67 1.25
CA MET A 1 -18.90 12.96 0.55
C MET A 1 -18.04 14.02 -0.11
N ARG A 2 -16.71 14.00 0.09
CA ARG A 2 -15.82 14.79 -0.77
C ARG A 2 -15.89 14.16 -2.17
N ASN A 3 -16.15 14.94 -3.22
CA ASN A 3 -15.89 14.49 -4.59
C ASN A 3 -14.38 14.43 -4.75
N LEU A 4 -13.83 13.23 -4.73
CA LEU A 4 -12.43 12.97 -5.00
C LEU A 4 -12.39 12.39 -6.41
N ASP A 5 -12.15 13.25 -7.40
CA ASP A 5 -11.89 12.80 -8.76
C ASP A 5 -10.44 12.33 -8.84
N ILE A 6 -10.22 11.13 -9.39
CA ILE A 6 -8.88 10.63 -9.72
C ILE A 6 -8.34 11.47 -10.87
N LYS A 7 -7.15 12.05 -10.69
CA LYS A 7 -6.51 12.93 -11.69
C LYS A 7 -5.36 12.29 -12.45
N ALA A 8 -5.03 11.04 -12.14
CA ALA A 8 -3.99 10.28 -12.83
C ALA A 8 -4.38 9.97 -14.29
N THR A 9 -3.39 9.58 -15.10
CA THR A 9 -3.67 8.93 -16.37
C THR A 9 -4.58 7.71 -16.16
N PRO A 10 -5.36 7.28 -17.16
CA PRO A 10 -6.08 6.02 -17.07
C PRO A 10 -5.13 4.87 -16.73
N TRP A 11 -5.62 3.92 -15.94
CA TRP A 11 -4.92 2.66 -15.68
C TRP A 11 -4.60 1.96 -17.00
N GLN A 12 -3.33 1.59 -17.17
CA GLN A 12 -2.86 0.77 -18.27
C GLN A 12 -2.54 -0.61 -17.73
N GLN A 13 -3.16 -1.64 -18.30
CA GLN A 13 -2.88 -3.01 -17.90
C GLN A 13 -1.51 -3.45 -18.46
N GLU A 14 -0.66 -3.94 -17.58
CA GLU A 14 0.61 -4.55 -17.95
C GLU A 14 0.37 -5.97 -18.46
N VAL A 15 1.05 -6.33 -19.56
CA VAL A 15 0.97 -7.68 -20.12
C VAL A 15 1.94 -8.57 -19.35
N LEU A 16 1.41 -9.42 -18.49
CA LEU A 16 2.18 -10.45 -17.80
C LEU A 16 2.54 -11.59 -18.76
N PRO A 17 3.75 -12.16 -18.68
CA PRO A 17 4.19 -13.20 -19.60
C PRO A 17 3.39 -14.50 -19.44
N ASP A 18 3.22 -15.21 -20.55
CA ASP A 18 2.67 -16.57 -20.53
C ASP A 18 3.60 -17.50 -19.72
N GLY A 19 3.01 -18.37 -18.89
CA GLY A 19 3.78 -19.28 -18.04
C GLY A 19 4.32 -18.66 -16.75
N LEU A 20 3.81 -17.50 -16.34
CA LEU A 20 4.12 -16.84 -15.08
C LEU A 20 4.05 -17.82 -13.89
N HIS A 21 5.13 -17.90 -13.13
CA HIS A 21 5.16 -18.63 -11.88
C HIS A 21 4.64 -17.72 -10.76
N LEU A 22 3.42 -18.00 -10.30
CA LEU A 22 2.85 -17.38 -9.12
C LEU A 22 3.25 -18.17 -7.86
N PRO A 23 3.56 -17.47 -6.75
CA PRO A 23 3.71 -18.10 -5.44
C PRO A 23 2.51 -18.97 -5.06
N ALA A 24 2.75 -19.98 -4.23
CA ALA A 24 1.69 -20.85 -3.74
C ALA A 24 0.59 -20.04 -3.03
N GLY A 25 -0.67 -20.34 -3.36
CA GLY A 25 -1.83 -19.63 -2.80
C GLY A 25 -2.29 -18.41 -3.60
N VAL A 26 -1.60 -18.07 -4.69
CA VAL A 26 -2.02 -17.03 -5.64
C VAL A 26 -2.47 -17.68 -6.95
N ASP A 27 -3.74 -17.49 -7.29
CA ASP A 27 -4.39 -18.12 -8.45
C ASP A 27 -4.28 -17.27 -9.71
N ALA A 28 -4.32 -15.94 -9.55
CA ALA A 28 -4.25 -14.98 -10.64
C ALA A 28 -3.66 -13.66 -10.18
N ALA A 29 -2.99 -12.97 -11.10
CA ALA A 29 -2.46 -11.63 -10.89
C ALA A 29 -2.86 -10.71 -12.05
N LEU A 30 -3.22 -9.48 -11.73
CA LEU A 30 -3.43 -8.40 -12.69
C LEU A 30 -2.63 -7.18 -12.21
N LEU A 31 -1.72 -6.70 -13.06
CA LEU A 31 -0.91 -5.52 -12.80
C LEU A 31 -1.37 -4.38 -13.71
N GLU A 32 -1.61 -3.22 -13.11
CA GLU A 32 -1.97 -2.00 -13.82
C GLU A 32 -1.06 -0.86 -13.37
N THR A 33 -0.77 0.08 -14.27
CA THR A 33 0.08 1.24 -13.99
C THR A 33 -0.62 2.53 -14.40
N CYS A 34 -0.33 3.62 -13.68
CA CYS A 34 -0.72 4.97 -14.09
C CYS A 34 0.29 6.00 -13.58
N GLN A 35 0.17 7.25 -14.06
CA GLN A 35 1.08 8.33 -13.72
C GLN A 35 0.32 9.60 -13.32
N PHE A 36 0.87 10.35 -12.37
CA PHE A 36 0.36 11.66 -11.98
C PHE A 36 1.45 12.53 -11.35
N GLU A 37 1.67 13.74 -11.88
CA GLU A 37 2.58 14.75 -11.32
C GLU A 37 3.99 14.21 -10.96
N GLY A 38 4.55 13.33 -11.80
CA GLY A 38 5.88 12.75 -11.61
C GLY A 38 5.93 11.47 -10.77
N TRP A 39 4.82 11.07 -10.16
CA TRP A 39 4.68 9.79 -9.49
C TRP A 39 4.23 8.70 -10.46
N HIS A 40 4.79 7.51 -10.30
CA HIS A 40 4.30 6.29 -10.94
C HIS A 40 3.52 5.48 -9.91
N TYR A 41 2.37 4.97 -10.31
CA TYR A 41 1.52 4.13 -9.46
C TYR A 41 1.42 2.74 -10.06
N GLN A 42 1.48 1.73 -9.20
CA GLN A 42 1.22 0.34 -9.57
C GLN A 42 0.05 -0.19 -8.74
N ARG A 43 -0.93 -0.80 -9.39
CA ARG A 43 -2.01 -1.54 -8.74
C ARG A 43 -1.86 -3.01 -9.08
N LEU A 44 -1.63 -3.83 -8.06
CA LEU A 44 -1.51 -5.28 -8.19
C LEU A 44 -2.71 -5.96 -7.54
N GLN A 45 -3.53 -6.60 -8.35
CA GLN A 45 -4.66 -7.41 -7.91
C GLN A 45 -4.23 -8.86 -7.87
N LEU A 46 -4.42 -9.52 -6.73
CA LEU A 46 -4.12 -10.92 -6.52
C LEU A 46 -5.38 -11.65 -6.09
N GLN A 47 -5.75 -12.69 -6.84
CA GLN A 47 -6.75 -13.64 -6.39
C GLN A 47 -6.07 -14.71 -5.55
N THR A 48 -6.53 -14.88 -4.32
CA THR A 48 -6.03 -15.89 -3.38
C THR A 48 -7.18 -16.69 -2.79
N ALA A 49 -6.86 -17.74 -2.03
CA ALA A 49 -7.85 -18.51 -1.27
C ALA A 49 -8.58 -17.69 -0.20
N SER A 50 -7.96 -16.63 0.34
CA SER A 50 -8.57 -15.74 1.34
C SER A 50 -9.38 -14.60 0.70
N GLY A 51 -9.33 -14.46 -0.63
CA GLY A 51 -10.09 -13.46 -1.39
C GLY A 51 -9.20 -12.62 -2.29
N LEU A 52 -9.76 -11.49 -2.74
CA LEU A 52 -9.06 -10.51 -3.55
C LEU A 52 -8.18 -9.63 -2.64
N LYS A 53 -6.90 -9.53 -2.96
CA LYS A 53 -6.00 -8.50 -2.41
C LYS A 53 -5.63 -7.52 -3.51
N CYS A 54 -5.91 -6.24 -3.30
CA CYS A 54 -5.56 -5.15 -4.21
C CYS A 54 -4.53 -4.27 -3.55
N TYR A 55 -3.26 -4.42 -3.94
CA TYR A 55 -2.17 -3.58 -3.47
C TYR A 55 -2.07 -2.32 -4.32
N LEU A 56 -1.82 -1.19 -3.65
CA LEU A 56 -1.53 0.09 -4.31
C LEU A 56 -0.14 0.54 -3.89
N TYR A 57 0.72 0.75 -4.89
CA TYR A 57 2.08 1.24 -4.71
C TYR A 57 2.26 2.58 -5.43
N VAL A 58 3.25 3.32 -4.97
CA VAL A 58 3.72 4.54 -5.63
C VAL A 58 5.25 4.56 -5.62
N ASP A 59 5.86 5.15 -6.64
CA ASP A 59 7.30 5.41 -6.71
C ASP A 59 7.61 6.76 -7.39
N ASP A 60 8.79 7.30 -7.09
CA ASP A 60 9.35 8.52 -7.69
C ASP A 60 10.48 8.25 -8.69
N GLY A 61 10.67 6.97 -9.06
CA GLY A 61 11.79 6.49 -9.88
C GLY A 61 12.99 5.98 -9.10
N ASP A 62 13.16 6.38 -7.83
CA ASP A 62 14.25 5.90 -6.97
C ASP A 62 13.70 5.01 -5.85
N GLN A 63 12.73 5.52 -5.09
CA GLN A 63 12.14 4.84 -3.94
C GLN A 63 10.71 4.39 -4.23
N ALA A 64 10.29 3.32 -3.56
CA ALA A 64 8.94 2.80 -3.65
C ALA A 64 8.27 2.73 -2.29
N TRP A 65 6.96 3.00 -2.30
CA TRP A 65 6.10 2.95 -1.12
C TRP A 65 4.88 2.09 -1.39
N VAL A 66 4.38 1.44 -0.34
CA VAL A 66 3.05 0.83 -0.35
C VAL A 66 2.06 1.80 0.29
N LEU A 67 1.04 2.20 -0.48
CA LEU A 67 -0.05 3.08 -0.02
C LEU A 67 -1.11 2.32 0.75
N GLY A 68 -1.28 1.03 0.45
CA GLY A 68 -2.26 0.19 1.11
C GLY A 68 -2.52 -1.13 0.40
N VAL A 69 -3.30 -1.96 1.06
CA VAL A 69 -3.87 -3.18 0.52
C VAL A 69 -5.34 -3.24 0.87
N PHE A 70 -6.16 -3.60 -0.12
CA PHE A 70 -7.61 -3.44 -0.10
C PHE A 70 -8.31 -4.69 -0.61
N ASP A 71 -9.58 -4.85 -0.24
CA ASP A 71 -10.43 -5.95 -0.71
C ASP A 71 -11.12 -5.65 -2.05
N THR A 72 -11.08 -4.39 -2.51
CA THR A 72 -11.81 -3.90 -3.69
C THR A 72 -11.02 -2.83 -4.45
N LEU A 73 -11.24 -2.75 -5.76
CA LEU A 73 -10.64 -1.72 -6.62
C LEU A 73 -11.12 -0.32 -6.26
N GLY A 74 -12.39 -0.17 -5.89
CA GLY A 74 -12.95 1.11 -5.50
C GLY A 74 -12.28 1.71 -4.26
N GLN A 75 -11.82 0.89 -3.31
CA GLN A 75 -11.01 1.38 -2.19
C GLN A 75 -9.64 1.85 -2.66
N ALA A 76 -8.93 1.05 -3.47
CA ALA A 76 -7.63 1.46 -4.02
C ALA A 76 -7.73 2.79 -4.81
N ASP A 77 -8.76 2.93 -5.64
CA ASP A 77 -9.05 4.13 -6.42
C ASP A 77 -9.37 5.35 -5.53
N PHE A 78 -10.10 5.15 -4.42
CA PHE A 78 -10.34 6.20 -3.43
C PHE A 78 -9.05 6.67 -2.75
N PHE A 79 -8.18 5.75 -2.35
CA PHE A 79 -6.89 6.07 -1.71
C PHE A 79 -5.91 6.72 -2.70
N LEU A 80 -5.90 6.30 -3.96
CA LEU A 80 -5.19 7.00 -5.03
C LEU A 80 -5.65 8.45 -5.14
N ALA A 81 -6.96 8.70 -5.18
CA ALA A 81 -7.50 10.05 -5.28
C ALA A 81 -7.12 10.92 -4.06
N LEU A 82 -7.11 10.34 -2.86
CA LEU A 82 -6.61 11.02 -1.65
C LEU A 82 -5.12 11.37 -1.77
N HIS A 83 -4.30 10.43 -2.20
CA HIS A 83 -2.87 10.62 -2.36
C HIS A 83 -2.55 11.68 -3.43
N ASN A 84 -3.22 11.62 -4.59
CA ASN A 84 -3.11 12.64 -5.65
C ASN A 84 -3.52 14.04 -5.15
N ALA A 85 -4.53 14.14 -4.29
CA ALA A 85 -4.95 15.42 -3.73
C ALA A 85 -3.96 15.98 -2.71
N ASN A 86 -3.41 15.11 -1.85
CA ASN A 86 -2.35 15.42 -0.91
C ASN A 86 -1.69 14.12 -0.42
N PRO A 87 -0.40 13.88 -0.70
CA PRO A 87 0.31 12.69 -0.24
C PRO A 87 0.24 12.48 1.28
N LEU A 88 0.12 13.57 2.06
CA LEU A 88 0.00 13.51 3.52
C LEU A 88 -1.38 13.05 4.01
N TYR A 89 -2.34 12.73 3.15
CA TYR A 89 -3.62 12.15 3.58
C TYR A 89 -3.62 10.63 3.64
N VAL A 90 -2.65 9.97 3.01
CA VAL A 90 -2.52 8.53 3.02
C VAL A 90 -1.13 8.16 3.52
N PRO A 91 -1.00 7.35 4.59
CA PRO A 91 0.29 6.78 4.97
C PRO A 91 0.91 6.00 3.80
N ALA A 92 2.09 6.41 3.36
CA ALA A 92 2.88 5.72 2.35
C ALA A 92 4.06 5.04 3.05
N LEU A 93 3.98 3.73 3.26
CA LEU A 93 5.04 2.99 3.96
C LEU A 93 6.20 2.76 3.00
N LEU A 94 7.38 3.28 3.34
CA LEU A 94 8.61 3.06 2.57
C LEU A 94 8.96 1.58 2.60
N ILE A 95 9.19 1.02 1.42
CA ILE A 95 9.58 -0.38 1.25
C ILE A 95 11.11 -0.45 1.25
N GLU A 96 11.68 -1.49 1.87
CA GLU A 96 13.13 -1.74 1.87
C GLU A 96 13.63 -2.32 0.53
N GLN A 97 13.29 -1.66 -0.59
CA GLN A 97 13.78 -1.99 -1.93
C GLN A 97 13.66 -0.77 -2.86
N ASP A 98 14.46 -0.76 -3.93
CA ASP A 98 14.39 0.27 -4.97
C ASP A 98 13.12 0.11 -5.84
N ALA A 99 12.71 1.22 -6.46
CA ALA A 99 11.63 1.24 -7.43
C ALA A 99 11.96 0.45 -8.72
N PRO A 100 10.95 -0.14 -9.40
CA PRO A 100 9.53 -0.22 -9.02
C PRO A 100 9.26 -1.30 -7.96
N ALA A 101 8.14 -1.15 -7.23
CA ALA A 101 7.77 -2.08 -6.16
C ALA A 101 7.47 -3.48 -6.70
N VAL A 102 6.64 -3.56 -7.73
CA VAL A 102 6.25 -4.82 -8.38
C VAL A 102 7.17 -5.04 -9.58
N ARG A 103 7.86 -6.18 -9.59
CA ARG A 103 8.83 -6.53 -10.64
C ARG A 103 8.79 -8.00 -11.02
N MET A 104 9.22 -8.27 -12.25
CA MET A 104 9.41 -9.63 -12.76
C MET A 104 10.88 -10.03 -12.61
N VAL A 105 11.14 -11.19 -12.01
CA VAL A 105 12.47 -11.80 -11.92
C VAL A 105 12.33 -13.27 -12.27
N ASP A 106 13.07 -13.75 -13.29
CA ASP A 106 13.06 -15.16 -13.69
C ASP A 106 11.65 -15.78 -13.92
N GLN A 107 10.76 -15.03 -14.57
CA GLN A 107 9.34 -15.40 -14.78
C GLN A 107 8.53 -15.58 -13.49
N GLN A 108 8.99 -15.02 -12.39
CA GLN A 108 8.26 -14.92 -11.14
C GLN A 108 7.92 -13.46 -10.85
N LEU A 109 6.67 -13.21 -10.49
CA LEU A 109 6.24 -11.89 -10.03
C LEU A 109 6.65 -11.70 -8.57
N HIS A 110 7.33 -10.60 -8.28
CA HIS A 110 7.71 -10.20 -6.94
C HIS A 110 7.02 -8.90 -6.57
N TRP A 111 6.46 -8.85 -5.37
CA TRP A 111 5.82 -7.68 -4.82
C TRP A 111 6.02 -7.65 -3.29
N PRO A 112 6.12 -6.46 -2.69
CA PRO A 112 6.15 -6.30 -1.26
C PRO A 112 4.72 -6.35 -0.69
N VAL A 113 4.58 -6.95 0.49
CA VAL A 113 3.34 -6.89 1.29
C VAL A 113 3.14 -5.48 1.89
N TYR A 114 2.00 -5.25 2.56
CA TYR A 114 1.78 -4.01 3.29
C TYR A 114 2.66 -3.94 4.55
N ALA A 115 3.93 -3.61 4.35
CA ALA A 115 4.94 -3.50 5.39
C ALA A 115 5.92 -2.38 5.04
N GLY A 116 6.52 -1.78 6.07
CA GLY A 116 7.48 -0.69 5.92
C GLY A 116 7.34 0.39 6.99
N LEU A 117 7.92 1.55 6.71
CA LEU A 117 7.96 2.69 7.62
C LEU A 117 7.39 3.94 6.96
N TYR A 118 6.41 4.58 7.59
CA TYR A 118 5.94 5.91 7.20
C TYR A 118 6.29 6.92 8.29
N ARG A 119 6.86 8.08 7.93
CA ARG A 119 7.33 9.09 8.89
C ARG A 119 6.81 10.48 8.57
N VAL A 120 6.26 11.14 9.57
CA VAL A 120 5.84 12.55 9.53
C VAL A 120 6.43 13.26 10.76
N GLY A 121 7.55 13.96 10.56
CA GLY A 121 8.29 14.62 11.65
C GLY A 121 8.84 13.61 12.67
N PHE A 122 8.38 13.70 13.92
CA PHE A 122 8.73 12.79 15.02
C PHE A 122 7.77 11.61 15.18
N LYS A 123 6.72 11.55 14.35
CA LYS A 123 5.72 10.50 14.35
C LYS A 123 6.02 9.52 13.24
N SER A 124 5.87 8.23 13.50
CA SER A 124 5.99 7.22 12.45
C SER A 124 5.04 6.05 12.68
N TYR A 125 4.71 5.37 11.59
CA TYR A 125 4.02 4.09 11.59
C TYR A 125 5.01 3.06 11.08
N ARG A 126 5.16 1.97 11.83
CA ARG A 126 5.94 0.81 11.43
C ARG A 126 5.00 -0.37 11.27
N VAL A 127 5.08 -1.04 10.13
CA VAL A 127 4.32 -2.25 9.86
C VAL A 127 5.29 -3.35 9.46
N GLU A 128 5.25 -4.48 10.16
CA GLU A 128 6.16 -5.61 9.97
C GLU A 128 5.36 -6.90 9.82
N PRO A 129 5.79 -7.84 8.95
CA PRO A 129 5.19 -9.17 8.89
C PRO A 129 5.30 -9.92 10.24
N VAL A 130 4.30 -10.72 10.57
CA VAL A 130 4.33 -11.62 11.72
C VAL A 130 4.92 -12.96 11.31
N GLU A 131 6.06 -13.35 11.87
CA GLU A 131 6.80 -14.57 11.45
C GLU A 131 6.01 -15.87 11.62
N THR A 132 5.06 -15.90 12.56
CA THR A 132 4.31 -17.12 12.92
C THR A 132 3.00 -17.28 12.16
N GLU A 133 2.48 -16.22 11.53
CA GLU A 133 1.16 -16.20 10.90
C GLU A 133 1.27 -15.65 9.47
N ALA A 134 0.99 -16.49 8.48
CA ALA A 134 1.03 -16.08 7.08
C ALA A 134 0.00 -14.97 6.82
N ASP A 135 0.36 -13.99 5.99
CA ASP A 135 -0.48 -12.83 5.65
C ASP A 135 -0.85 -11.90 6.82
N TRP A 136 -0.23 -12.10 7.99
CA TRP A 136 -0.41 -11.20 9.13
C TRP A 136 0.71 -10.19 9.21
N VAL A 137 0.34 -9.00 9.63
CA VAL A 137 1.26 -7.91 9.92
C VAL A 137 0.94 -7.32 11.29
N ARG A 138 1.95 -6.73 11.91
CA ARG A 138 1.83 -5.98 13.16
C ARG A 138 2.10 -4.52 12.85
N ALA A 139 1.24 -3.64 13.36
CA ALA A 139 1.42 -2.20 13.23
C ALA A 139 1.71 -1.54 14.58
N GLU A 140 2.63 -0.59 14.54
CA GLU A 140 3.00 0.24 15.69
C GLU A 140 3.01 1.71 15.27
N TYR A 141 2.50 2.55 16.16
CA TYR A 141 2.67 4.00 16.10
C TYR A 141 3.78 4.42 17.04
N ILE A 142 4.71 5.22 16.54
CA ILE A 142 5.90 5.69 17.25
C ILE A 142 5.84 7.22 17.32
N ASP A 143 6.02 7.78 18.52
CA ASP A 143 6.02 9.22 18.78
C ASP A 143 7.18 9.55 19.74
N GLY A 144 8.32 9.96 19.16
CA GLY A 144 9.57 10.10 19.90
C GLY A 144 10.01 8.78 20.54
N TYR A 145 9.93 8.69 21.87
CA TYR A 145 10.27 7.49 22.65
C TYR A 145 9.06 6.61 22.98
N ARG A 146 7.85 7.05 22.67
CA ARG A 146 6.62 6.30 22.95
C ARG A 146 6.31 5.41 21.75
N VAL A 147 6.17 4.11 22.01
CA VAL A 147 5.65 3.13 21.04
C VAL A 147 4.28 2.68 21.52
N GLU A 148 3.31 2.68 20.61
CA GLU A 148 1.93 2.26 20.83
C GLU A 148 1.62 1.15 19.81
N SER A 149 1.29 -0.05 20.30
CA SER A 149 0.82 -1.12 19.41
C SER A 149 -0.57 -0.76 18.89
N LEU A 150 -0.73 -0.81 17.57
CA LEU A 150 -2.02 -0.64 16.91
C LEU A 150 -2.73 -1.98 16.73
N GLY A 151 -2.02 -3.09 16.91
CA GLY A 151 -2.52 -4.45 16.78
C GLY A 151 -1.72 -5.29 15.79
N GLU A 152 -2.11 -6.55 15.70
CA GLU A 152 -1.66 -7.51 14.70
C GLU A 152 -2.89 -8.19 14.09
N GLY A 153 -2.80 -8.55 12.81
CA GLY A 153 -3.90 -9.17 12.09
C GLY A 153 -3.65 -9.24 10.59
N PRO A 154 -4.67 -9.63 9.81
CA PRO A 154 -4.59 -9.65 8.36
C PRO A 154 -4.18 -8.30 7.78
N GLU A 155 -3.37 -8.30 6.73
CA GLU A 155 -2.83 -7.08 6.11
C GLU A 155 -3.88 -5.99 5.82
N ILE A 156 -5.04 -6.36 5.28
CA ILE A 156 -6.13 -5.43 4.93
C ILE A 156 -6.67 -4.76 6.20
N GLU A 157 -6.90 -5.53 7.27
CA GLU A 157 -7.44 -5.00 8.53
C GLU A 157 -6.45 -4.02 9.18
N VAL A 158 -5.17 -4.39 9.20
CA VAL A 158 -4.12 -3.55 9.78
C VAL A 158 -3.91 -2.29 8.93
N CYS A 159 -3.97 -2.38 7.59
CA CYS A 159 -3.95 -1.23 6.70
C CYS A 159 -5.07 -0.23 7.04
N LEU A 160 -6.30 -0.70 7.20
CA LEU A 160 -7.43 0.13 7.59
C LEU A 160 -7.31 0.70 9.01
N GLN A 161 -6.71 -0.04 9.95
CA GLN A 161 -6.43 0.45 11.31
C GLN A 161 -5.39 1.58 11.31
N VAL A 162 -4.29 1.42 10.57
CA VAL A 162 -3.26 2.46 10.39
C VAL A 162 -3.87 3.73 9.82
N TYR A 163 -4.67 3.61 8.75
CA TYR A 163 -5.35 4.75 8.15
C TYR A 163 -6.36 5.39 9.11
N SER A 164 -7.15 4.59 9.83
CA SER A 164 -8.13 5.10 10.80
C SER A 164 -7.46 5.85 11.97
N HIS A 165 -6.34 5.33 12.48
CA HIS A 165 -5.54 6.01 13.51
C HIS A 165 -4.95 7.31 12.97
N PHE A 166 -4.49 7.31 11.71
CA PHE A 166 -3.95 8.49 11.03
C PHE A 166 -5.00 9.60 10.82
N ASP A 167 -6.14 9.29 10.20
CA ASP A 167 -7.23 10.25 9.97
C ASP A 167 -7.79 10.78 11.30
N GLY A 168 -7.96 9.91 12.31
CA GLY A 168 -8.40 10.30 13.64
C GLY A 168 -7.49 11.37 14.28
N ARG A 169 -6.17 11.24 14.12
CA ARG A 169 -5.20 12.23 14.64
C ARG A 169 -5.10 13.49 13.79
N LEU A 170 -5.25 13.40 12.46
CA LEU A 170 -5.31 14.59 11.60
C LEU A 170 -6.55 15.45 11.89
N ARG A 171 -7.70 14.83 12.18
CA ARG A 171 -8.91 15.54 12.62
C ARG A 171 -8.77 16.15 14.02
N GLY A 172 -7.93 15.56 14.87
CA GLY A 172 -7.53 16.12 16.17
C GLY A 172 -6.51 17.25 16.07
N CYS A 173 -5.70 17.30 15.01
CA CYS A 173 -4.84 18.43 14.67
C CYS A 173 -5.68 19.54 14.02
N LYS A 174 -6.51 20.22 14.83
CA LYS A 174 -6.79 21.61 14.52
C LYS A 174 -5.46 22.35 14.54
N MET A 175 -5.10 22.92 13.38
CA MET A 175 -4.02 23.89 13.22
C MET A 175 -3.88 24.73 14.49
N CYS A 176 -2.71 24.64 15.12
CA CYS A 176 -2.19 25.70 15.97
C CYS A 176 -1.92 26.92 15.08
#